data_AF-A0A925G866-F1
#
_entry.id   AF-A0A925G866-F1
#
_cell.length_a   1.000
_cell.length_b   1.000
_cell.length_c   1.000
_cell.angle_alpha   90.00
_cell.angle_beta   90.00
_cell.angle_gamma   90.00
#
_symmetry.space_group_name_H-M   'P 1'
#
loop_
_entity.id
_entity.type
_entity.pdbx_description
1 polymer ?
#
loop_
_entity_poly.entity_id
_entity_poly.type
_entity_poly.pdbx_seq_one_letter_code
_entity_poly.pdbx_strand_id
1 'polypeptide(L)'
;MAHKLLTLLFISSFLLIIDCYIFSALLSLKKKIIEKRRKTFTWLYWGYSIILILGVFAGIYFNIKLTARAIILVAFFLSFVSKIFFLPFLFLDDIRRAIIWISHKKKNEKLVEERTNTIPRSEFIVKAGMLVAAVPLASLSWGIISGAYDYQINRRKLYLKNLPKAFRGLKLAQISDIHSGSFYNKKAVLGGVEMLLAERPDVVFFTGDLVNNLASEMKDYQDIFSKVKAPLGVFSILGNHDYGDYFYGKAPSVAKDKNLLDIKKIHQLMGFDLLLDEHRKLRVGNVEFGIFGCLYWGAGWFIQKGDL
;
A
#
# COMPACT_ATOMS: atom_id res chain seq x y z
N MET A 1 24.08 -4.57 -1.53
CA MET A 1 23.71 -4.45 -0.09
C MET A 1 24.19 -3.12 0.52
N ALA A 2 25.45 -2.73 0.31
CA ALA A 2 26.03 -1.49 0.84
C ALA A 2 25.27 -0.20 0.47
N HIS A 3 24.84 -0.05 -0.78
CA HIS A 3 24.08 1.14 -1.22
C HIS A 3 22.75 1.30 -0.45
N LYS A 4 21.99 0.21 -0.28
CA LYS A 4 20.73 0.21 0.48
C LYS A 4 20.95 0.61 1.95
N LEU A 5 22.04 0.12 2.55
CA LEU A 5 22.40 0.46 3.93
C LEU A 5 22.70 1.95 4.08
N LEU A 6 23.53 2.49 3.18
CA LEU A 6 23.88 3.92 3.20
C LEU A 6 22.65 4.81 3.05
N THR A 7 21.76 4.48 2.10
CA THR A 7 20.50 5.21 1.91
C THR A 7 19.63 5.18 3.17
N LEU A 8 19.50 4.02 3.83
CA LEU A 8 18.70 3.90 5.05
C LEU A 8 19.29 4.67 6.22
N LEU A 9 20.61 4.64 6.39
CA LEU A 9 21.30 5.43 7.41
C LEU A 9 21.12 6.93 7.18
N PHE A 10 21.21 7.38 5.92
CA PHE A 10 20.97 8.77 5.55
C PHE A 10 19.54 9.21 5.87
N ILE A 11 18.54 8.45 5.43
CA ILE A 11 17.12 8.74 5.71
C ILE A 11 16.85 8.75 7.22
N SER A 12 17.41 7.79 7.96
CA SER A 12 17.24 7.70 9.41
C SER A 12 17.88 8.88 10.13
N SER A 13 19.08 9.29 9.70
CA SER A 13 19.77 10.46 10.27
C SER A 13 18.98 11.74 10.02
N PHE A 14 18.51 11.93 8.79
CA PHE A 14 17.66 13.07 8.43
C PHE A 14 16.38 13.11 9.28
N LEU A 15 15.75 11.96 9.50
CA LEU A 15 14.58 11.84 10.35
C LEU A 15 14.84 12.17 11.81
N LEU A 16 15.97 11.72 12.37
CA LEU A 16 16.35 12.02 13.74
C LEU A 16 16.64 13.53 13.91
N ILE A 17 17.18 14.20 12.88
CA ILE A 17 17.34 15.67 12.88
C ILE A 17 15.98 16.37 12.93
N ILE A 18 15.03 15.94 12.08
CA ILE A 18 13.65 16.43 12.11
C ILE A 18 13.02 16.20 13.49
N ASP A 19 13.24 15.02 14.07
CA ASP A 19 12.73 14.69 15.40
C ASP A 19 13.33 15.54 16.51
N CYS A 20 14.63 15.81 16.48
CA CYS A 20 15.27 16.76 17.39
C CYS A 20 14.61 18.15 17.32
N TYR A 21 14.36 18.63 16.09
CA TYR A 21 13.76 19.94 15.87
C TYR A 21 12.31 20.01 16.37
N ILE A 22 11.48 19.02 16.01
CA ILE A 22 10.10 18.90 16.47
C ILE A 22 10.04 18.75 18.00
N PHE A 23 10.86 17.88 18.58
CA PHE A 23 10.91 17.65 20.01
C PHE A 23 11.26 18.93 20.79
N SER A 24 12.22 19.70 20.28
CA SER A 24 12.62 20.99 20.86
C SER A 24 11.47 22.01 20.82
N ALA A 25 10.74 22.08 19.71
CA ALA A 25 9.55 22.92 19.59
C ALA A 25 8.43 22.48 20.54
N LEU A 26 8.18 21.18 20.69
CA LEU A 26 7.15 20.65 21.60
C LEU A 26 7.48 20.94 23.07
N LEU A 27 8.75 20.84 23.47
CA LEU A 27 9.19 21.21 24.82
C LEU A 27 9.05 22.71 25.10
N SER A 28 9.12 23.56 24.08
CA SER A 28 8.99 25.03 24.23
C SER A 28 7.56 25.48 24.61
N LEU A 29 6.55 24.63 24.45
CA LEU A 29 5.14 24.97 24.70
C LEU A 29 4.79 25.17 26.19
N LYS A 30 5.74 25.05 27.14
CA LYS A 30 5.58 25.27 28.60
C LYS A 30 4.26 24.75 29.20
N LYS A 31 3.75 23.63 28.69
CA LYS A 31 2.53 23.00 29.24
C LYS A 31 2.87 22.32 30.56
N LYS A 32 2.10 22.64 31.61
CA LYS A 32 2.19 22.05 32.95
C LYS A 32 2.26 20.50 32.96
N ILE A 33 1.58 19.85 32.02
CA ILE A 33 1.60 18.39 31.85
C ILE A 33 2.97 17.89 31.32
N ILE A 34 3.51 18.56 30.29
CA ILE A 34 4.80 18.22 29.70
C ILE A 34 5.91 18.46 30.73
N GLU A 35 5.84 19.53 31.51
CA GLU A 35 6.80 19.83 32.57
C GLU A 35 6.75 18.79 33.70
N LYS A 36 5.54 18.43 34.17
CA LYS A 36 5.36 17.43 35.23
C LYS A 36 5.77 16.01 34.79
N ARG A 37 5.61 15.67 33.51
CA ARG A 37 5.88 14.32 32.96
C ARG A 37 6.98 14.31 31.90
N ARG A 38 7.93 15.25 31.99
CA ARG A 38 8.94 15.47 30.94
C ARG A 38 9.72 14.20 30.61
N LYS A 39 10.20 13.46 31.62
CA LYS A 39 10.96 12.21 31.43
C LYS A 39 10.14 11.18 30.64
N THR A 40 8.89 10.94 31.06
CA THR A 40 7.99 9.99 30.38
C THR A 40 7.71 10.41 28.94
N PHE A 41 7.45 11.69 28.70
CA PHE A 41 7.23 12.22 27.36
C PHE A 41 8.48 12.03 26.46
N THR A 42 9.68 12.34 26.97
CA THR A 42 10.95 12.11 26.25
C THR A 42 11.12 10.65 25.88
N TRP A 43 10.91 9.72 26.82
CA TRP A 43 11.04 8.29 26.58
C TRP A 43 10.04 7.77 25.54
N LEU A 44 8.79 8.21 25.60
CA LEU A 44 7.76 7.81 24.63
C LEU A 44 8.07 8.35 23.23
N TYR A 45 8.47 9.62 23.12
CA TYR A 45 8.78 10.26 21.84
C TYR A 45 9.95 9.55 21.13
N TRP A 46 11.10 9.44 21.82
CA TRP A 46 12.29 8.82 21.24
C TRP A 46 12.16 7.31 21.09
N GLY A 47 11.49 6.65 22.04
CA GLY A 47 11.18 5.23 21.94
C GLY A 47 10.38 4.92 20.69
N TYR A 48 9.32 5.69 20.40
CA TYR A 48 8.53 5.54 19.18
C TYR A 48 9.37 5.72 17.91
N SER A 49 10.16 6.80 17.81
CA SER A 49 11.01 7.04 16.63
C SER A 49 12.07 5.95 16.44
N ILE A 50 12.75 5.52 17.50
CA ILE A 50 13.77 4.46 17.43
C ILE A 50 13.14 3.14 17.04
N ILE A 51 12.00 2.75 17.64
CA ILE A 51 11.29 1.51 17.31
C ILE A 51 10.89 1.49 15.83
N LEU A 52 10.37 2.61 15.29
CA LEU A 52 10.02 2.68 13.88
C LEU A 52 11.23 2.54 12.97
N ILE A 53 12.34 3.23 13.26
CA ILE A 53 13.57 3.12 12.48
C ILE A 53 14.09 1.68 12.53
N LEU A 54 14.26 1.10 13.71
CA LEU A 54 14.69 -0.29 13.87
C LEU A 54 13.74 -1.26 13.17
N GLY A 55 12.44 -0.98 13.22
CA GLY A 55 11.43 -1.74 12.49
C GLY A 55 11.64 -1.70 10.98
N VAL A 56 11.94 -0.54 10.39
CA VAL A 56 12.23 -0.41 8.94
C VAL A 56 13.48 -1.22 8.58
N PHE A 57 14.55 -1.11 9.38
CA PHE A 57 15.74 -1.95 9.20
C PHE A 57 15.37 -3.43 9.26
N ALA A 58 14.58 -3.83 10.26
CA ALA A 58 14.16 -5.21 10.39
C ALA A 58 13.29 -5.68 9.22
N GLY A 59 12.42 -4.82 8.71
CA GLY A 59 11.59 -5.08 7.54
C GLY A 59 12.41 -5.31 6.27
N ILE A 60 13.56 -4.65 6.13
CA ILE A 60 14.40 -4.75 4.93
C ILE A 60 15.40 -5.89 5.01
N TYR A 61 16.01 -6.11 6.18
CA TYR A 61 17.11 -7.06 6.35
C TYR A 61 16.69 -8.42 6.90
N PHE A 62 15.56 -8.50 7.61
CA PHE A 62 15.06 -9.76 8.15
C PHE A 62 13.78 -10.22 7.41
N ASN A 63 13.57 -11.53 7.43
CA ASN A 63 12.39 -12.17 6.86
C ASN A 63 11.24 -12.16 7.88
N ILE A 64 10.69 -10.97 8.14
CA ILE A 64 9.49 -10.81 8.97
C ILE A 64 8.21 -11.04 8.14
N LYS A 65 7.11 -11.41 8.82
CA LYS A 65 5.80 -11.61 8.17
C LYS A 65 5.39 -10.37 7.36
N LEU A 66 4.81 -10.58 6.18
CA LEU A 66 4.41 -9.51 5.25
C LEU A 66 3.51 -8.46 5.91
N THR A 67 2.52 -8.89 6.69
CA THR A 67 1.61 -8.00 7.43
C THR A 67 2.33 -7.14 8.44
N ALA A 68 3.25 -7.72 9.22
CA ALA A 68 4.06 -6.96 10.19
C ALA A 68 4.96 -5.94 9.49
N ARG A 69 5.61 -6.34 8.38
CA ARG A 69 6.41 -5.45 7.54
C ARG A 69 5.57 -4.27 7.03
N ALA A 70 4.40 -4.56 6.49
CA ALA A 70 3.48 -3.53 5.97
C ALA A 70 3.06 -2.55 7.07
N ILE A 71 2.67 -3.04 8.26
CA ILE A 71 2.29 -2.19 9.40
C ILE A 71 3.44 -1.25 9.79
N ILE A 72 4.67 -1.77 9.90
CA ILE A 72 5.84 -0.98 10.25
C ILE A 72 6.11 0.10 9.19
N LEU A 73 6.11 -0.27 7.91
CA LEU A 73 6.38 0.66 6.81
C LEU A 73 5.30 1.73 6.71
N VAL A 74 4.03 1.36 6.88
CA VAL A 74 2.90 2.30 6.91
C VAL A 74 3.04 3.24 8.10
N ALA A 75 3.29 2.73 9.31
CA ALA A 75 3.45 3.57 10.50
C ALA A 75 4.63 4.54 10.35
N PHE A 76 5.75 4.08 9.81
CA PHE A 76 6.90 4.92 9.49
C PHE A 76 6.55 5.99 8.45
N PHE A 77 5.90 5.62 7.35
CA PHE A 77 5.50 6.55 6.29
C PHE A 77 4.52 7.61 6.81
N LEU A 78 3.48 7.21 7.54
CA LEU A 78 2.51 8.12 8.12
C LEU A 78 3.16 9.09 9.10
N SER A 79 4.07 8.60 9.96
CA SER A 79 4.86 9.42 10.88
C SER A 79 5.74 10.41 10.11
N PHE A 80 6.43 9.96 9.07
CA PHE A 80 7.27 10.80 8.22
C PHE A 80 6.47 11.91 7.53
N VAL A 81 5.38 11.57 6.84
CA VAL A 81 4.53 12.55 6.15
C VAL A 81 3.98 13.55 7.15
N SER A 82 3.47 13.12 8.31
CA SER A 82 2.95 14.02 9.34
C SER A 82 4.00 15.04 9.81
N LYS A 83 5.26 14.59 9.98
CA LYS A 83 6.38 15.49 10.32
C LYS A 83 6.66 16.52 9.23
N ILE A 84 6.65 16.11 7.95
CA ILE A 84 6.82 17.04 6.81
C ILE A 84 5.76 18.14 6.81
N PHE A 85 4.49 17.81 7.10
CA PHE A 85 3.42 18.81 7.20
C PHE A 85 3.56 19.71 8.43
N PHE A 86 4.24 19.27 9.48
CA PHE A 86 4.49 20.08 10.67
C PHE A 86 5.62 21.10 10.48
N LEU A 87 6.67 20.72 9.74
CA LEU A 87 7.90 21.51 9.60
C LEU A 87 7.71 22.96 9.14
N PRO A 88 6.85 23.27 8.14
CA PRO A 88 6.62 24.65 7.72
C PRO A 88 6.15 25.56 8.86
N PHE A 89 5.33 25.06 9.79
CA PHE A 89 4.83 25.85 10.91
C PHE A 89 5.93 26.17 11.91
N LEU A 90 6.78 25.19 12.21
CA LEU A 90 7.94 25.41 13.08
C LEU A 90 8.90 26.43 12.45
N PHE A 91 9.17 26.30 11.16
CA PHE A 91 10.03 27.20 10.42
C PHE A 91 9.47 28.63 10.35
N LEU A 92 8.16 28.78 10.12
CA LEU A 92 7.47 30.07 10.16
C LEU A 92 7.56 30.72 11.54
N ASP A 93 7.40 29.94 12.61
CA ASP A 93 7.53 30.46 13.97
C ASP A 93 8.97 30.88 14.29
N ASP A 94 9.97 30.15 13.79
CA ASP A 94 11.39 30.52 13.90
C ASP A 94 11.74 31.79 13.13
N ILE A 95 11.28 31.94 11.89
CA ILE A 95 11.44 33.18 11.11
C ILE A 95 10.84 34.35 11.90
N ARG A 96 9.63 34.19 12.42
CA ARG A 96 8.96 35.22 13.21
C ARG A 96 9.76 35.58 14.48
N ARG A 97 10.27 34.58 15.20
CA ARG A 97 11.15 34.81 16.37
C ARG A 97 12.41 35.56 15.99
N ALA A 98 13.05 35.20 14.87
CA ALA A 98 14.26 35.86 14.39
C ALA A 98 13.99 37.33 14.03
N ILE A 99 12.88 37.63 13.34
CA ILE A 99 12.48 39.01 13.01
C ILE A 99 12.28 39.84 14.29
N ILE A 100 11.55 39.30 15.27
CA ILE A 100 11.31 39.98 16.57
C ILE A 100 12.63 40.23 17.30
N TRP A 101 13.51 39.22 17.34
CA TRP A 101 14.83 39.35 17.97
C TRP A 101 15.68 40.45 17.30
N ILE A 102 15.70 40.51 15.98
CA ILE A 102 16.40 41.56 15.22
C ILE A 102 15.79 42.94 15.48
N SER A 103 14.46 43.07 15.51
CA SER A 103 13.79 44.35 15.75
C SER A 103 14.06 44.88 17.17
N HIS A 104 14.09 44.01 18.18
CA HIS A 104 14.38 44.42 19.56
C HIS A 104 15.85 44.75 19.78
N LYS A 105 16.78 44.02 19.14
CA LYS A 105 18.21 44.37 19.16
C LYS A 105 18.47 45.77 18.59
N LYS A 106 17.64 46.23 17.66
CA LYS A 106 17.69 47.60 17.11
C LYS A 106 17.04 48.67 18.00
N LYS A 107 16.09 48.31 18.87
CA LYS A 107 15.28 49.29 19.62
C LYS A 107 15.69 49.55 21.07
N ASN A 108 16.58 48.76 21.68
CA ASN A 108 17.06 48.98 23.06
C ASN A 108 15.95 49.20 24.11
N GLU A 109 14.73 48.69 23.86
CA GLU A 109 13.59 48.77 24.78
C GLU A 109 13.52 47.51 25.66
N LYS A 110 13.43 47.70 26.98
CA LYS A 110 13.16 46.63 27.94
C LYS A 110 11.73 46.11 27.77
N LEU A 111 11.58 44.79 27.67
CA LEU A 111 10.28 44.12 27.56
C LEU A 111 9.50 44.28 28.88
N VAL A 112 8.36 44.97 28.82
CA VAL A 112 7.31 44.86 29.85
C VAL A 112 6.44 43.68 29.45
N GLU A 113 6.48 42.58 30.21
CA GLU A 113 5.58 41.45 30.03
C GLU A 113 4.17 41.84 30.49
N GLU A 114 3.37 42.37 29.58
CA GLU A 114 1.93 42.49 29.79
C GLU A 114 1.31 41.07 29.76
N ARG A 115 0.85 40.60 30.92
CA ARG A 115 0.15 39.31 31.06
C ARG A 115 -1.26 39.41 30.49
N THR A 116 -1.37 39.32 29.17
CA THR A 116 -2.64 39.10 28.49
C THR A 116 -3.06 37.63 28.61
N ASN A 117 -4.33 37.35 28.89
CA ASN A 117 -4.91 35.98 28.92
C ASN A 117 -5.00 35.31 27.52
N THR A 118 -4.32 35.84 26.51
CA THR A 118 -4.34 35.35 25.13
C THR A 118 -3.22 34.35 24.87
N ILE A 119 -3.48 33.35 24.03
CA ILE A 119 -2.48 32.35 23.63
C ILE A 119 -1.31 33.06 22.93
N PRO A 120 -0.04 32.82 23.34
CA PRO A 120 1.12 33.35 22.64
C PRO A 120 1.14 32.93 21.16
N ARG A 121 1.53 33.84 20.27
CA ARG A 121 1.57 33.56 18.82
C ARG A 121 2.38 32.32 18.46
N SER A 122 3.51 32.08 19.15
CA SER A 122 4.30 30.85 18.97
C SER A 122 3.49 29.59 19.29
N GLU A 123 2.79 29.61 20.43
CA GLU A 123 1.97 28.48 20.87
C GLU A 123 0.81 28.24 19.89
N PHE A 124 0.21 29.30 19.35
CA PHE A 124 -0.80 29.20 18.31
C PHE A 124 -0.25 28.53 17.03
N ILE A 125 0.88 29.01 16.50
CA ILE A 125 1.48 28.47 15.26
C ILE A 125 1.87 26.99 15.44
N VAL A 126 2.50 26.64 16.56
CA VAL A 126 2.88 25.26 16.85
C VAL A 126 1.65 24.36 16.96
N LYS A 127 0.59 24.79 17.65
CA LYS A 127 -0.68 24.01 17.73
C LYS A 127 -1.38 23.89 16.38
N ALA A 128 -1.39 24.94 15.57
CA ALA A 128 -1.93 24.90 14.22
C ALA A 128 -1.16 23.89 13.36
N GLY A 129 0.16 23.89 13.44
CA GLY A 129 1.00 22.91 12.77
C GLY A 129 0.74 21.47 13.23
N MET A 130 0.53 21.24 14.53
CA MET A 130 0.14 19.92 15.03
C MET A 130 -1.21 19.46 14.48
N LEU A 131 -2.20 20.36 14.39
CA LEU A 131 -3.51 20.05 13.82
C LEU A 131 -3.39 19.70 12.33
N VAL A 132 -2.62 20.49 11.56
CA VAL A 132 -2.38 20.23 10.14
C VAL A 132 -1.61 18.92 9.93
N ALA A 133 -0.62 18.63 10.76
CA ALA A 133 0.11 17.36 10.73
C ALA A 133 -0.76 16.14 11.07
N ALA A 134 -1.81 16.33 11.88
CA ALA A 134 -2.76 15.27 12.19
C ALA A 134 -3.70 14.94 11.01
N VAL A 135 -3.91 15.86 10.06
CA VAL A 135 -4.77 15.64 8.89
C VAL A 135 -4.27 14.48 8.02
N PRO A 136 -3.03 14.49 7.46
CA PRO A 136 -2.55 13.38 6.65
C PRO A 136 -2.44 12.09 7.45
N LEU A 137 -2.11 12.18 8.75
CA LEU A 137 -2.12 11.01 9.62
C LEU A 137 -3.50 10.35 9.65
N ALA A 138 -4.55 11.13 9.92
CA ALA A 138 -5.91 10.62 10.01
C ALA A 138 -6.47 10.18 8.65
N SER A 139 -6.32 11.00 7.61
CA SER A 139 -6.90 10.74 6.29
C SER A 139 -6.25 9.56 5.59
N LEU A 140 -4.91 9.44 5.66
CA LEU A 140 -4.20 8.30 5.06
C LEU A 140 -4.43 7.03 5.89
N SER A 141 -4.45 7.11 7.22
CA SER A 141 -4.81 5.95 8.06
C SER A 141 -6.21 5.45 7.71
N TRP A 142 -7.17 6.36 7.56
CA TRP A 142 -8.52 6.02 7.13
C TRP A 142 -8.52 5.34 5.75
N GLY A 143 -7.87 5.94 4.76
CA GLY A 143 -7.78 5.37 3.41
C GLY A 143 -7.13 3.98 3.36
N ILE A 144 -6.12 3.73 4.17
CA ILE A 144 -5.49 2.40 4.28
C ILE A 144 -6.45 1.37 4.88
N ILE A 145 -7.20 1.75 5.91
CA ILE A 145 -8.13 0.85 6.59
C ILE A 145 -9.38 0.59 5.75
N SER A 146 -9.93 1.63 5.12
CA SER A 146 -11.20 1.55 4.39
C SER A 146 -11.04 1.13 2.93
N GLY A 147 -9.94 1.51 2.27
CA GLY A 147 -9.79 1.37 0.83
C GLY A 147 -9.49 -0.04 0.34
N ALA A 148 -8.90 -0.90 1.18
CA ALA A 148 -8.44 -2.23 0.76
C ALA A 148 -9.56 -3.17 0.27
N TYR A 149 -10.82 -2.89 0.64
CA TYR A 149 -11.99 -3.70 0.25
C TYR A 149 -13.14 -2.86 -0.34
N ASP A 150 -12.87 -1.62 -0.77
CA ASP A 150 -13.86 -0.79 -1.47
C ASP A 150 -13.95 -1.23 -2.94
N TYR A 151 -14.48 -2.43 -3.17
CA TYR A 151 -14.61 -3.02 -4.50
C TYR A 151 -15.61 -2.25 -5.34
N GLN A 152 -15.28 -2.00 -6.61
CA GLN A 152 -16.14 -1.28 -7.55
C GLN A 152 -16.37 -2.08 -8.83
N ILE A 153 -17.61 -2.08 -9.31
CA ILE A 153 -17.98 -2.70 -10.59
C ILE A 153 -17.91 -1.66 -11.71
N ASN A 154 -16.90 -1.80 -12.56
CA ASN A 154 -16.70 -0.94 -13.73
C ASN A 154 -17.28 -1.59 -15.00
N ARG A 155 -18.39 -1.06 -15.50
CA ARG A 155 -19.06 -1.58 -16.72
C ARG A 155 -18.62 -0.81 -17.95
N ARG A 156 -18.06 -1.50 -18.94
CA ARG A 156 -17.66 -0.93 -20.23
C ARG A 156 -18.34 -1.69 -21.37
N LYS A 157 -18.96 -0.97 -22.30
CA LYS A 157 -19.50 -1.56 -23.54
C LYS A 157 -18.44 -1.52 -24.62
N LEU A 158 -18.05 -2.68 -25.13
CA LEU A 158 -17.08 -2.80 -26.21
C LEU A 158 -17.80 -2.89 -27.55
N TYR A 159 -17.46 -2.01 -28.49
CA TYR A 159 -18.00 -2.01 -29.84
C TYR A 159 -16.96 -2.58 -30.81
N LEU A 160 -17.26 -3.77 -31.33
CA LEU A 160 -16.38 -4.48 -32.26
C LEU A 160 -17.08 -4.54 -33.63
N LYS A 161 -16.47 -3.90 -34.64
CA LYS A 161 -17.06 -3.70 -35.98
C LYS A 161 -17.55 -5.01 -36.63
N ASN A 162 -16.80 -6.08 -36.43
CA ASN A 162 -17.05 -7.38 -37.06
C ASN A 162 -17.53 -8.44 -36.05
N LEU A 163 -18.12 -8.04 -34.91
CA LEU A 163 -18.60 -9.00 -33.92
C LEU A 163 -19.80 -9.79 -34.47
N PRO A 164 -19.71 -11.13 -34.54
CA PRO A 164 -20.84 -11.97 -34.88
C PRO A 164 -22.06 -11.68 -34.00
N LYS A 165 -23.26 -11.70 -34.60
CA LYS A 165 -24.51 -11.39 -33.89
C LYS A 165 -24.72 -12.27 -32.64
N ALA A 166 -24.24 -13.52 -32.67
CA ALA A 166 -24.33 -14.46 -31.56
C ALA A 166 -23.62 -14.00 -30.27
N PHE A 167 -22.63 -13.11 -30.38
CA PHE A 167 -21.88 -12.59 -29.22
C PHE A 167 -22.39 -11.21 -28.75
N ARG A 168 -23.44 -10.66 -29.37
CA ARG A 168 -24.01 -9.39 -28.92
C ARG A 168 -24.65 -9.56 -27.56
N GLY A 169 -24.24 -8.72 -26.61
CA GLY A 169 -24.72 -8.78 -25.24
C GLY A 169 -23.97 -9.78 -24.36
N LEU A 170 -22.97 -10.50 -24.90
CA LEU A 170 -22.08 -11.35 -24.12
C LEU A 170 -21.41 -10.50 -23.03
N LYS A 171 -21.52 -10.94 -21.78
CA LYS A 171 -20.95 -10.26 -20.63
C LYS A 171 -19.67 -10.94 -20.18
N LEU A 172 -18.59 -10.18 -20.28
CA LEU A 172 -17.25 -10.55 -19.85
C LEU A 172 -16.98 -9.93 -18.49
N ALA A 173 -16.59 -10.74 -17.52
CA ALA A 173 -16.00 -10.26 -16.27
C ALA A 173 -14.48 -10.41 -16.34
N GLN A 174 -13.76 -9.37 -15.96
CA GLN A 174 -12.31 -9.42 -15.77
C GLN A 174 -11.98 -9.11 -14.32
N ILE A 175 -11.13 -9.93 -13.72
CA ILE A 175 -10.49 -9.68 -12.43
C ILE A 175 -8.98 -9.92 -12.56
N SER A 176 -8.18 -9.26 -11.74
CA SER A 176 -6.71 -9.38 -11.72
C SER A 176 -6.17 -8.95 -10.38
N ASP A 177 -4.86 -9.12 -10.15
CA ASP A 177 -4.12 -8.49 -9.04
C ASP A 177 -4.76 -8.77 -7.67
N ILE A 178 -5.21 -10.02 -7.46
CA ILE A 178 -5.84 -10.46 -6.22
C ILE A 178 -4.86 -10.30 -5.05
N HIS A 179 -3.58 -10.65 -5.25
CA HIS A 179 -2.53 -10.57 -4.23
C HIS A 179 -2.98 -11.06 -2.85
N SER A 180 -3.45 -12.31 -2.79
CA SER A 180 -4.22 -12.85 -1.66
C SER A 180 -3.55 -12.71 -0.28
N GLY A 181 -2.22 -12.70 -0.21
CA GLY A 181 -1.47 -12.49 1.04
C GLY A 181 -1.58 -11.10 1.66
N SER A 182 -2.17 -10.14 0.96
CA SER A 182 -2.47 -8.79 1.48
C SER A 182 -3.85 -8.71 2.14
N PHE A 183 -4.69 -9.74 1.96
CA PHE A 183 -5.99 -9.78 2.60
C PHE A 183 -5.91 -10.19 4.08
N TYR A 184 -6.80 -9.59 4.86
CA TYR A 184 -7.01 -9.81 6.29
C TYR A 184 -8.50 -9.91 6.67
N ASN A 185 -9.42 -9.72 5.72
CA ASN A 185 -10.87 -9.76 5.95
C ASN A 185 -11.58 -10.68 4.94
N LYS A 186 -11.75 -11.95 5.29
CA LYS A 186 -12.43 -12.97 4.46
C LYS A 186 -13.85 -12.58 4.07
N LYS A 187 -14.60 -11.95 4.98
CA LYS A 187 -15.99 -11.54 4.73
C LYS A 187 -16.04 -10.46 3.64
N ALA A 188 -15.12 -9.51 3.68
CA ALA A 188 -15.04 -8.47 2.66
C ALA A 188 -14.67 -9.06 1.29
N VAL A 189 -13.66 -9.94 1.23
CA VAL A 189 -13.28 -10.65 -0.01
C VAL A 189 -14.45 -11.44 -0.59
N LEU A 190 -15.21 -12.16 0.25
CA LEU A 190 -16.42 -12.85 -0.17
C LEU A 190 -17.45 -11.88 -0.76
N GLY A 191 -17.67 -10.73 -0.14
CA GLY A 191 -18.54 -9.68 -0.67
C GLY A 191 -18.12 -9.20 -2.07
N GLY A 192 -16.81 -9.04 -2.32
CA GLY A 192 -16.30 -8.72 -3.66
C GLY A 192 -16.58 -9.80 -4.70
N VAL A 193 -16.41 -11.08 -4.32
CA VAL A 193 -16.78 -12.22 -5.19
C VAL A 193 -18.28 -12.26 -5.45
N GLU A 194 -19.11 -11.98 -4.44
CA GLU A 194 -20.56 -11.90 -4.60
C GLU A 194 -20.98 -10.75 -5.52
N MET A 195 -20.33 -9.59 -5.43
CA MET A 195 -20.53 -8.47 -6.35
C MET A 195 -20.20 -8.85 -7.80
N LEU A 196 -19.09 -9.57 -8.03
CA LEU A 196 -18.73 -10.08 -9.35
C LEU A 196 -19.79 -11.04 -9.92
N LEU A 197 -20.23 -12.00 -9.10
CA LEU A 197 -21.22 -13.01 -9.52
C LEU A 197 -22.61 -12.40 -9.73
N ALA A 198 -22.97 -11.35 -8.98
CA ALA A 198 -24.22 -10.61 -9.16
C ALA A 198 -24.33 -9.96 -10.56
N GLU A 199 -23.21 -9.67 -11.22
CA GLU A 199 -23.20 -9.22 -12.61
C GLU A 199 -23.66 -10.30 -13.59
N ARG A 200 -23.71 -11.58 -13.20
CA ARG A 200 -24.04 -12.72 -14.06
C ARG A 200 -23.19 -12.71 -15.35
N PRO A 201 -21.85 -12.74 -15.24
CA PRO A 201 -21.00 -12.83 -16.42
C PRO A 201 -21.20 -14.17 -17.13
N ASP A 202 -21.12 -14.17 -18.46
CA ASP A 202 -21.15 -15.38 -19.27
C ASP A 202 -19.80 -16.11 -19.22
N VAL A 203 -18.71 -15.36 -19.06
CA VAL A 203 -17.33 -15.85 -18.94
C VAL A 203 -16.54 -14.92 -18.00
N VAL A 204 -15.62 -15.50 -17.22
CA VAL A 204 -14.69 -14.75 -16.37
C VAL A 204 -13.26 -14.94 -16.85
N PHE A 205 -12.50 -13.85 -16.87
CA PHE A 205 -11.08 -13.83 -17.12
C PHE A 205 -10.35 -13.35 -15.86
N PHE A 206 -9.46 -14.19 -15.34
CA PHE A 206 -8.53 -13.82 -14.27
C PHE A 206 -7.13 -13.57 -14.86
N THR A 207 -6.75 -12.30 -14.97
CA THR A 207 -5.57 -11.90 -15.76
C THR A 207 -4.27 -11.80 -14.97
N GLY A 208 -4.08 -12.67 -13.98
CA GLY A 208 -2.82 -12.84 -13.25
C GLY A 208 -2.75 -12.17 -11.87
N ASP A 209 -1.64 -12.43 -11.18
CA ASP A 209 -1.28 -11.93 -9.85
C ASP A 209 -2.23 -12.42 -8.75
N LEU A 210 -2.31 -13.75 -8.62
CA LEU A 210 -3.13 -14.41 -7.59
C LEU A 210 -2.56 -14.17 -6.20
N VAL A 211 -1.24 -14.26 -6.07
CA VAL A 211 -0.50 -14.13 -4.81
C VAL A 211 0.44 -12.93 -4.83
N ASN A 212 0.97 -12.54 -3.69
CA ASN A 212 2.08 -11.58 -3.61
C ASN A 212 3.39 -12.28 -3.92
N ASN A 213 3.60 -13.47 -3.33
CA ASN A 213 4.84 -14.23 -3.47
C ASN A 213 4.65 -15.75 -3.42
N LEU A 214 3.83 -16.24 -2.49
CA LEU A 214 3.80 -17.66 -2.13
C LEU A 214 2.41 -18.28 -2.31
N ALA A 215 2.38 -19.52 -2.80
CA ALA A 215 1.16 -20.33 -2.94
C ALA A 215 0.37 -20.45 -1.62
N SER A 216 1.06 -20.49 -0.49
CA SER A 216 0.47 -20.59 0.84
C SER A 216 -0.44 -19.42 1.20
N GLU A 217 -0.31 -18.27 0.53
CA GLU A 217 -1.17 -17.11 0.69
C GLU A 217 -2.62 -17.36 0.25
N MET A 218 -2.87 -18.39 -0.56
CA MET A 218 -4.22 -18.77 -0.99
C MET A 218 -4.93 -19.71 -0.03
N LYS A 219 -4.24 -20.29 0.95
CA LYS A 219 -4.79 -21.29 1.88
C LYS A 219 -6.10 -20.83 2.53
N ASP A 220 -6.22 -19.53 2.80
CA ASP A 220 -7.34 -18.94 3.51
C ASP A 220 -8.47 -18.41 2.60
N TYR A 221 -8.23 -18.34 1.28
CA TYR A 221 -9.09 -17.66 0.30
C TYR A 221 -9.50 -18.55 -0.88
N GLN A 222 -8.89 -19.72 -1.04
CA GLN A 222 -9.19 -20.65 -2.14
C GLN A 222 -10.67 -21.03 -2.21
N ASP A 223 -11.32 -21.29 -1.05
CA ASP A 223 -12.75 -21.62 -0.98
C ASP A 223 -13.67 -20.45 -1.38
N ILE A 224 -13.18 -19.22 -1.27
CA ILE A 224 -13.93 -18.02 -1.67
C ILE A 224 -13.82 -17.86 -3.19
N PHE A 225 -12.61 -17.93 -3.74
CA PHE A 225 -12.40 -17.76 -5.18
C PHE A 225 -12.88 -18.95 -6.01
N SER A 226 -12.97 -20.17 -5.46
CA SER A 226 -13.59 -21.32 -6.14
C SER A 226 -15.10 -21.16 -6.40
N LYS A 227 -15.74 -20.16 -5.77
CA LYS A 227 -17.12 -19.76 -6.06
C LYS A 227 -17.24 -18.98 -7.36
N VAL A 228 -16.15 -18.38 -7.86
CA VAL A 228 -16.14 -17.68 -9.15
C VAL A 228 -16.37 -18.70 -10.25
N LYS A 229 -17.56 -18.66 -10.84
CA LYS A 229 -18.00 -19.55 -11.91
C LYS A 229 -18.83 -18.76 -12.91
N ALA A 230 -18.72 -19.15 -14.17
CA ALA A 230 -19.55 -18.60 -15.24
C ALA A 230 -19.93 -19.71 -16.24
N PRO A 231 -21.05 -19.57 -16.98
CA PRO A 231 -21.54 -20.60 -17.89
C PRO A 231 -20.54 -21.06 -18.94
N LEU A 232 -19.73 -20.15 -19.48
CA LEU A 232 -18.71 -20.45 -20.48
C LEU A 232 -17.32 -20.70 -19.87
N GLY A 233 -17.23 -20.78 -18.54
CA GLY A 233 -16.00 -21.07 -17.81
C GLY A 233 -15.27 -19.85 -17.25
N VAL A 234 -14.19 -20.16 -16.54
CA VAL A 234 -13.26 -19.18 -15.97
C VAL A 234 -11.88 -19.47 -16.53
N PHE A 235 -11.31 -18.51 -17.26
CA PHE A 235 -9.99 -18.63 -17.86
C PHE A 235 -9.01 -17.76 -17.10
N SER A 236 -7.78 -18.23 -16.96
CA SER A 236 -6.77 -17.53 -16.19
C SER A 236 -5.39 -17.60 -16.82
N ILE A 237 -4.54 -16.63 -16.50
CA ILE A 237 -3.11 -16.62 -16.79
C ILE A 237 -2.35 -16.36 -15.49
N LEU A 238 -1.02 -16.51 -15.53
CA LEU A 238 -0.14 -16.11 -14.43
C LEU A 238 0.32 -14.66 -14.61
N GLY A 239 0.42 -13.93 -13.50
CA GLY A 239 1.06 -12.63 -13.44
C GLY A 239 2.53 -12.72 -12.96
N ASN A 240 3.21 -11.58 -12.88
CA ASN A 240 4.63 -11.55 -12.47
C ASN A 240 4.85 -11.99 -11.03
N HIS A 241 3.88 -11.76 -10.13
CA HIS A 241 4.01 -12.17 -8.74
C HIS A 241 3.88 -13.69 -8.56
N ASP A 242 3.16 -14.35 -9.45
CA ASP A 242 2.89 -15.79 -9.37
C ASP A 242 4.14 -16.65 -9.64
N TYR A 243 5.22 -16.09 -10.19
CA TYR A 243 6.48 -16.81 -10.42
C TYR A 243 7.39 -16.90 -9.19
N GLY A 244 7.09 -16.17 -8.11
CA GLY A 244 7.88 -16.18 -6.88
C GLY A 244 9.25 -15.50 -6.96
N ASP A 245 9.55 -14.80 -8.06
CA ASP A 245 10.83 -14.10 -8.30
C ASP A 245 11.14 -13.06 -7.20
N TYR A 246 10.11 -12.42 -6.64
CA TYR A 246 10.25 -11.41 -5.59
C TYR A 246 10.64 -11.98 -4.22
N PHE A 247 10.45 -13.28 -4.00
CA PHE A 247 10.81 -13.96 -2.76
C PHE A 247 12.05 -14.83 -2.90
N TYR A 248 12.10 -15.67 -3.94
CA TYR A 248 13.22 -16.60 -4.16
C TYR A 248 14.36 -16.00 -4.99
N GLY A 249 14.11 -14.86 -5.65
CA GLY A 249 15.03 -14.28 -6.64
C GLY A 249 14.86 -14.89 -8.04
N LYS A 250 15.63 -14.36 -8.99
CA LYS A 250 15.57 -14.77 -10.40
C LYS A 250 16.18 -16.14 -10.67
N ALA A 251 17.14 -16.57 -9.84
CA ALA A 251 17.81 -17.86 -10.02
C ALA A 251 16.83 -19.04 -9.86
N PRO A 252 17.01 -20.14 -10.63
CA PRO A 252 16.25 -21.36 -10.43
C PRO A 252 16.46 -21.93 -9.02
N SER A 253 15.40 -22.47 -8.42
CA SER A 253 15.52 -23.22 -7.16
C SER A 253 14.36 -24.20 -7.00
N VAL A 254 14.63 -25.35 -6.38
CA VAL A 254 13.62 -26.39 -6.14
C VAL A 254 12.41 -25.84 -5.38
N ALA A 255 12.64 -24.96 -4.41
CA ALA A 255 11.56 -24.35 -3.63
C ALA A 255 10.67 -23.42 -4.48
N LYS A 256 11.28 -22.64 -5.38
CA LYS A 256 10.57 -21.75 -6.31
C LYS A 256 9.74 -22.54 -7.32
N ASP A 257 10.32 -23.59 -7.89
CA ASP A 257 9.63 -24.45 -8.87
C ASP A 257 8.43 -25.15 -8.24
N LYS A 258 8.60 -25.64 -7.00
CA LYS A 258 7.49 -26.19 -6.21
C LYS A 258 6.40 -25.14 -5.95
N ASN A 259 6.77 -23.93 -5.54
CA ASN A 259 5.81 -22.85 -5.31
C ASN A 259 5.00 -22.52 -6.57
N LEU A 260 5.65 -22.44 -7.72
CA LEU A 260 4.98 -22.22 -9.01
C LEU A 260 4.03 -23.38 -9.35
N LEU A 261 4.44 -24.63 -9.14
CA LEU A 261 3.58 -25.80 -9.35
C LEU A 261 2.35 -25.76 -8.43
N ASP A 262 2.54 -25.40 -7.17
CA ASP A 262 1.46 -25.25 -6.19
C ASP A 262 0.47 -24.15 -6.61
N ILE A 263 0.96 -23.01 -7.13
CA ILE A 263 0.10 -21.95 -7.71
C ILE A 263 -0.71 -22.47 -8.90
N LYS A 264 -0.08 -23.15 -9.86
CA LYS A 264 -0.79 -23.75 -11.00
C LYS A 264 -1.88 -24.72 -10.53
N LYS A 265 -1.59 -25.53 -9.52
CA LYS A 265 -2.56 -26.45 -8.91
C LYS A 265 -3.71 -25.73 -8.23
N ILE A 266 -3.46 -24.59 -7.58
CA ILE A 266 -4.52 -23.77 -6.97
C ILE A 266 -5.52 -23.29 -8.03
N HIS A 267 -5.07 -22.81 -9.19
CA HIS A 267 -5.97 -22.44 -10.30
C HIS A 267 -6.89 -23.60 -10.69
N GLN A 268 -6.31 -24.79 -10.89
CA GLN A 268 -7.07 -26.00 -11.22
C GLN A 268 -8.08 -26.37 -10.12
N LEU A 269 -7.68 -26.32 -8.85
CA LEU A 269 -8.56 -26.64 -7.72
C LEU A 269 -9.70 -25.63 -7.55
N MET A 270 -9.50 -24.38 -7.96
CA MET A 270 -10.58 -23.37 -8.02
C MET A 270 -11.51 -23.56 -9.22
N GLY A 271 -11.15 -24.44 -10.16
CA GLY A 271 -11.89 -24.67 -11.41
C GLY A 271 -11.58 -23.64 -12.50
N PHE A 272 -10.43 -22.97 -12.43
CA PHE A 272 -9.98 -22.02 -13.45
C PHE A 272 -9.15 -22.77 -14.49
N ASP A 273 -9.45 -22.56 -15.78
CA ASP A 273 -8.66 -23.06 -16.90
C ASP A 273 -7.44 -22.15 -17.06
N LEU A 274 -6.28 -22.63 -16.62
CA LEU A 274 -5.02 -21.89 -16.68
C LEU A 274 -4.37 -22.06 -18.06
N LEU A 275 -4.21 -20.95 -18.77
CA LEU A 275 -3.64 -20.89 -20.11
C LEU A 275 -2.23 -20.31 -20.05
N LEU A 276 -1.23 -21.07 -20.53
CA LEU A 276 0.18 -20.71 -20.48
C LEU A 276 0.78 -20.78 -21.89
N ASP A 277 0.65 -19.70 -22.66
CA ASP A 277 0.88 -19.67 -24.12
C ASP A 277 -0.01 -20.69 -24.85
N GLU A 278 -1.24 -20.80 -24.36
CA GLU A 278 -2.25 -21.71 -24.88
C GLU A 278 -3.46 -20.93 -25.40
N HIS A 279 -4.28 -21.62 -26.19
CA HIS A 279 -5.56 -21.08 -26.63
C HIS A 279 -6.71 -22.05 -26.36
N ARG A 280 -7.92 -21.50 -26.33
CA ARG A 280 -9.19 -22.24 -26.27
C ARG A 280 -10.13 -21.68 -27.32
N LYS A 281 -11.07 -22.49 -27.77
CA LYS A 281 -12.18 -22.03 -28.59
C LYS A 281 -13.44 -22.05 -27.75
N LEU A 282 -14.12 -20.92 -27.65
CA LEU A 282 -15.44 -20.83 -27.04
C LEU A 282 -16.51 -20.79 -28.11
N ARG A 283 -17.51 -21.65 -27.97
CA ARG A 283 -18.62 -21.77 -28.90
C ARG A 283 -19.90 -21.24 -28.26
N VAL A 284 -20.57 -20.31 -28.94
CA VAL A 284 -21.91 -19.83 -28.59
C VAL A 284 -22.82 -20.07 -29.79
N GLY A 285 -23.69 -21.08 -29.69
CA GLY A 285 -24.48 -21.57 -30.82
C GLY A 285 -23.60 -22.17 -31.92
N ASN A 286 -23.63 -21.57 -33.11
CA ASN A 286 -22.86 -22.02 -34.28
C ASN A 286 -21.63 -21.15 -34.58
N VAL A 287 -21.28 -20.24 -33.67
CA VAL A 287 -20.15 -19.33 -33.84
C VAL A 287 -19.11 -19.59 -32.76
N GLU A 288 -17.84 -19.51 -33.13
CA GLU A 288 -16.70 -19.69 -32.25
C GLU A 288 -15.87 -18.40 -32.15
N PHE A 289 -15.26 -18.17 -30.99
CA PHE A 289 -14.17 -17.20 -30.83
C PHE A 289 -13.00 -17.83 -30.08
N GLY A 290 -11.80 -17.41 -30.45
CA GLY A 290 -10.57 -17.85 -29.80
C GLY A 290 -10.30 -17.04 -28.53
N ILE A 291 -9.90 -17.74 -27.48
CA ILE A 291 -9.22 -17.18 -26.30
C ILE A 291 -7.75 -17.52 -26.44
N PHE A 292 -6.87 -16.54 -26.25
CA PHE A 292 -5.43 -16.73 -26.20
C PHE A 292 -4.95 -16.29 -24.83
N GLY A 293 -4.28 -17.19 -24.11
CA GLY A 293 -3.65 -16.91 -22.83
C GLY A 293 -2.15 -16.90 -23.00
N CYS A 294 -1.58 -15.70 -23.08
CA CYS A 294 -0.13 -15.51 -23.13
C CYS A 294 0.44 -15.49 -21.71
N LEU A 295 1.63 -16.05 -21.52
CA LEU A 295 2.38 -15.83 -20.27
C LEU A 295 2.73 -14.35 -20.13
N TYR A 296 3.07 -13.96 -18.90
CA TYR A 296 3.39 -12.58 -18.57
C TYR A 296 4.46 -11.98 -19.50
N TRP A 297 4.11 -10.84 -20.11
CA TRP A 297 4.99 -10.06 -20.97
C TRP A 297 5.07 -8.62 -20.47
N GLY A 298 6.09 -8.33 -19.66
CA GLY A 298 6.30 -7.00 -19.09
C GLY A 298 7.12 -6.08 -20.01
N ALA A 299 6.90 -4.77 -19.87
CA ALA A 299 7.71 -3.74 -20.52
C ALA A 299 8.97 -3.40 -19.70
N GLY A 300 10.10 -3.11 -20.35
CA GLY A 300 11.32 -2.65 -19.66
C GLY A 300 11.99 -3.73 -18.78
N TRP A 301 12.06 -3.50 -17.46
CA TRP A 301 12.79 -4.36 -16.51
C TRP A 301 11.97 -5.56 -15.99
N PHE A 302 10.71 -5.65 -16.37
CA PHE A 302 9.82 -6.75 -15.99
C PHE A 302 10.13 -8.02 -16.80
N ILE A 303 9.79 -9.18 -16.25
CA ILE A 303 10.06 -10.46 -16.91
C ILE A 303 9.23 -10.59 -18.20
N GLN A 304 9.79 -11.26 -19.19
CA GLN A 304 9.10 -11.63 -20.43
C GLN A 304 9.18 -13.14 -20.53
N LYS A 305 8.02 -13.79 -20.40
CA LYS A 305 7.90 -15.25 -20.44
C LYS A 305 6.95 -15.73 -21.53
N GLY A 306 6.08 -14.86 -22.04
CA GLY A 306 5.18 -15.17 -23.15
C GLY A 306 5.89 -15.32 -24.48
N ASP A 307 5.19 -15.97 -25.41
CA ASP A 307 5.52 -16.04 -26.82
C ASP A 307 4.43 -15.26 -27.58
N LEU A 308 4.74 -14.02 -27.98
CA LEU A 308 3.80 -13.06 -28.60
C LEU A 308 3.95 -13.00 -30.12
#